data_AF-A0AAV2BU39-F1
#
_entry.id   AF-A0AAV2BU39-F1
#
_cell.length_a   1.000
_cell.length_b   1.000
_cell.length_c   1.000
_cell.angle_alpha   90.00
_cell.angle_beta   90.00
_cell.angle_gamma   90.00
#
_symmetry.space_group_name_H-M   'P 1'
#
loop_
_entity.id
_entity.type
_entity.pdbx_description
1 polymer ?
#
loop_
_entity_poly.entity_id
_entity_poly.type
_entity_poly.pdbx_seq_one_letter_code
_entity_poly.pdbx_strand_id
1 'polypeptide(L)'
;VTECLEHCRGLGFPLAGLIPNNCFCLGNENLANMKAASRLQCDGNCGNQHCGNKDFITIYNLTFYKDTAESCEDLSQLGFSSPSTYVT
;
A
#
# COMPACT_ATOMS: atom_id res chain seq x y z
N VAL A 1 1.13 3.99 5.43
CA VAL A 1 0.33 3.27 4.42
C VAL A 1 0.67 3.72 3.01
N THR A 2 0.64 5.02 2.74
CA THR A 2 0.76 5.50 1.36
C THR A 2 2.07 5.14 0.66
N GLU A 3 3.21 5.20 1.35
CA GLU A 3 4.50 4.77 0.80
C GLU A 3 4.47 3.31 0.30
N CYS A 4 3.82 2.41 1.05
CA CYS A 4 3.66 1.01 0.66
C CYS A 4 2.81 0.86 -0.60
N LEU A 5 1.70 1.62 -0.68
CA LEU A 5 0.81 1.59 -1.84
C LEU A 5 1.58 2.03 -3.10
N GLU A 6 2.31 3.14 -3.00
CA GLU A 6 3.09 3.68 -4.13
C GLU A 6 4.25 2.76 -4.52
N HIS A 7 4.94 2.18 -3.54
CA HIS A 7 6.02 1.23 -3.82
C HIS A 7 5.50 0.00 -4.58
N CYS A 8 4.44 -0.65 -4.10
CA CYS A 8 3.89 -1.83 -4.77
C CYS A 8 3.29 -1.49 -6.13
N ARG A 9 2.72 -0.30 -6.28
CA ARG A 9 2.21 0.21 -7.55
C ARG A 9 3.34 0.44 -8.56
N GLY A 10 4.43 1.06 -8.14
CA GLY A 10 5.63 1.28 -8.97
C GLY A 10 6.31 -0.03 -9.40
N LEU A 11 6.17 -1.09 -8.60
CA LEU A 11 6.60 -2.45 -8.95
C LEU A 11 5.60 -3.21 -9.85
N GLY A 12 4.44 -2.63 -10.16
CA GLY A 12 3.42 -3.25 -11.02
C GLY A 12 2.55 -4.28 -10.32
N PHE A 13 2.59 -4.38 -8.99
CA PHE A 13 1.70 -5.28 -8.26
C PHE A 13 0.27 -4.70 -8.19
N PRO A 14 -0.76 -5.52 -8.41
CA PRO A 14 -2.16 -5.08 -8.38
C PRO A 14 -2.68 -4.82 -6.97
N LEU A 15 -2.00 -5.34 -5.93
CA LEU A 15 -2.44 -5.26 -4.54
C LEU A 15 -1.28 -4.90 -3.60
N ALA A 16 -1.62 -4.22 -2.50
CA ALA A 16 -0.72 -3.99 -1.37
C ALA A 16 -1.37 -4.46 -0.07
N GLY A 17 -0.64 -5.25 0.72
CA GLY A 17 -1.02 -5.70 2.05
C GLY A 17 -0.24 -4.97 3.13
N LEU A 18 -0.91 -4.58 4.20
CA LEU A 18 -0.31 -3.81 5.30
C LEU A 18 -0.68 -4.35 6.67
N ILE A 19 0.34 -4.41 7.53
CA ILE A 19 0.27 -4.51 8.99
C ILE A 19 1.20 -3.42 9.57
N PRO A 20 1.24 -3.17 10.90
CA PRO A 20 2.12 -2.15 11.45
C PRO A 20 3.58 -2.50 11.12
N ASN A 21 4.32 -1.52 10.60
CA ASN A 21 5.72 -1.62 10.21
C ASN A 21 6.07 -2.61 9.08
N ASN A 22 5.09 -3.25 8.42
CA ASN A 22 5.37 -4.12 7.28
C ASN A 22 4.44 -3.86 6.09
N CYS A 23 5.02 -4.00 4.91
CA CYS A 23 4.39 -3.79 3.61
C CYS A 23 4.60 -5.05 2.76
N PHE A 24 3.56 -5.46 2.04
CA PHE A 24 3.59 -6.63 1.18
C PHE A 24 3.00 -6.29 -0.18
N CYS A 25 3.74 -6.50 -1.27
CA CYS A 25 3.22 -6.38 -2.61
C CYS A 25 2.70 -7.74 -3.07
N LEU A 26 1.44 -7.79 -3.49
CA LEU A 26 0.70 -9.03 -3.70
C LEU A 26 0.09 -9.08 -5.09
N GLY A 27 0.08 -10.28 -5.68
CA GLY A 27 -0.67 -10.62 -6.88
C GLY A 27 -2.10 -11.05 -6.54
N ASN A 28 -2.95 -11.14 -7.57
CA ASN A 28 -4.36 -11.54 -7.40
C ASN A 28 -4.49 -12.98 -6.87
N GLU A 29 -3.53 -13.85 -7.19
CA GLU A 29 -3.44 -15.23 -6.71
C GLU A 29 -3.29 -15.32 -5.19
N ASN A 30 -2.72 -14.30 -4.53
CA ASN A 30 -2.56 -14.30 -3.08
C ASN A 30 -3.91 -14.23 -2.36
N LEU A 31 -4.94 -13.64 -2.98
CA LEU A 31 -6.28 -13.54 -2.38
C LEU A 31 -7.02 -14.88 -2.32
N ALA A 32 -6.69 -15.84 -3.19
CA ALA A 32 -7.41 -17.11 -3.27
C ALA A 32 -7.40 -17.91 -1.95
N ASN A 33 -6.36 -17.70 -1.13
CA ASN A 33 -6.19 -18.40 0.15
C ASN A 33 -6.50 -17.50 1.37
N MET A 34 -6.91 -16.25 1.15
CA MET A 34 -7.22 -15.30 2.23
C MET A 34 -8.70 -15.34 2.59
N LYS A 35 -9.00 -15.35 3.88
CA LYS A 35 -10.37 -15.19 4.38
C LYS A 35 -10.64 -13.73 4.68
N ALA A 36 -11.78 -13.23 4.20
CA ALA A 36 -12.24 -11.88 4.54
C ALA A 36 -12.51 -11.78 6.05
N ALA A 37 -12.03 -10.70 6.66
CA ALA A 37 -12.33 -10.32 8.04
C ALA A 37 -13.14 -9.02 8.05
N SER A 38 -13.84 -8.76 9.15
CA SER A 38 -14.53 -7.47 9.31
C SER A 38 -13.53 -6.33 9.48
N ARG A 39 -13.91 -5.12 9.05
CA ARG A 39 -13.05 -3.92 9.17
C ARG A 39 -12.53 -3.69 10.59
N LEU A 40 -13.37 -3.91 11.60
CA LEU A 40 -13.01 -3.73 13.02
C LEU A 40 -11.92 -4.71 13.47
N GLN A 41 -11.82 -5.89 12.85
CA GLN A 41 -10.77 -6.86 13.15
C GLN A 41 -9.43 -6.47 12.54
N CYS A 42 -9.43 -5.65 11.49
CA CYS A 42 -8.22 -5.14 10.84
C CYS A 42 -7.82 -3.74 11.34
N ASP A 43 -8.24 -3.32 12.54
CA ASP A 43 -7.92 -2.00 13.06
C ASP A 43 -6.54 -2.01 13.75
N GLY A 44 -5.51 -1.65 13.01
CA GLY A 44 -4.14 -1.51 13.49
C GLY A 44 -3.72 -0.08 13.75
N ASN A 45 -2.67 0.08 14.57
CA ASN A 45 -2.15 1.40 14.90
C ASN A 45 -1.12 1.88 13.87
N CYS A 46 -1.57 2.68 12.91
CA CYS A 46 -0.75 3.30 11.85
C CYS A 46 -1.14 4.77 11.64
N GLY A 47 -1.44 5.45 12.74
CA GLY A 47 -1.89 6.85 12.75
C GLY A 47 -3.33 6.98 12.25
N ASN A 48 -3.57 7.94 11.36
CA ASN A 48 -4.89 8.19 10.77
C ASN A 48 -5.22 7.31 9.55
N GLN A 49 -4.40 6.28 9.29
CA GLN A 49 -4.54 5.41 8.12
C GLN A 49 -4.93 4.00 8.55
N HIS A 50 -5.62 3.26 7.69
CA HIS A 50 -5.97 1.87 7.99
C HIS A 50 -4.84 0.93 7.62
N CYS A 51 -4.40 0.12 8.56
CA CYS A 51 -3.53 -1.02 8.34
C CYS A 51 -4.02 -2.14 9.24
N GLY A 52 -3.63 -3.36 8.89
CA GLY A 52 -3.96 -4.52 9.69
C GLY A 52 -3.25 -4.48 11.05
N ASN A 53 -3.31 -5.58 11.78
CA ASN A 53 -2.64 -5.76 13.05
C ASN A 53 -1.82 -7.06 13.05
N LYS A 54 -1.51 -7.60 14.23
CA LYS A 54 -0.70 -8.82 14.35
C LYS A 54 -1.38 -10.07 13.74
N ASP A 55 -2.71 -10.08 13.68
CA ASP A 55 -3.50 -11.25 13.28
C ASP A 55 -4.18 -11.07 11.92
N PHE A 56 -4.36 -9.82 11.48
CA PHE A 56 -5.10 -9.48 10.27
C PHE A 56 -4.31 -8.53 9.37
N ILE A 57 -4.34 -8.76 8.07
CA ILE A 57 -3.73 -7.89 7.05
C ILE A 57 -4.81 -7.04 6.36
N THR A 58 -4.55 -5.75 6.17
CA THR A 58 -5.40 -4.91 5.32
C THR A 58 -4.89 -4.95 3.90
N ILE A 59 -5.74 -5.37 2.96
CA ILE A 59 -5.42 -5.39 1.52
C ILE A 59 -6.02 -4.18 0.83
N TYR A 60 -5.19 -3.46 0.09
CA TYR A 60 -5.56 -2.37 -0.80
C TYR A 60 -5.46 -2.84 -2.25
N ASN A 61 -6.50 -2.54 -3.03
CA ASN A 61 -6.48 -2.76 -4.47
C ASN A 61 -5.92 -1.53 -5.18
N LEU A 62 -4.79 -1.70 -5.86
CA LEU A 62 -4.06 -0.62 -6.54
C LEU A 62 -4.53 -0.42 -7.98
N THR A 63 -5.29 -1.36 -8.55
CA THR A 63 -5.75 -1.32 -9.95
C THR A 63 -6.85 -0.27 -10.22
N PHE A 64 -7.40 0.36 -9.19
CA PHE A 64 -8.42 1.41 -9.33
C PHE A 64 -7.87 2.74 -9.84
N TYR A 65 -6.57 3.00 -9.68
CA TYR A 65 -5.89 4.18 -10.22
C TYR A 65 -4.87 3.72 -11.25
N LYS A 66 -5.35 3.46 -12.48
CA LYS A 66 -4.55 3.00 -13.63
C LYS A 66 -3.39 3.92 -13.99
N ASP A 67 -3.41 5.17 -13.53
CA ASP A 67 -2.31 6.11 -13.75
C ASP A 67 -1.24 5.88 -12.70
N THR A 68 -0.44 4.82 -12.85
CA THR A 68 0.95 4.84 -12.36
C THR A 68 1.55 6.14 -12.86
N ALA A 69 1.88 7.05 -11.94
CA ALA A 69 2.59 8.26 -12.30
C ALA A 69 3.85 7.84 -13.08
N GLU A 70 4.01 8.34 -14.31
CA GLU A 70 5.14 7.99 -15.16
C GLU A 70 6.47 8.47 -14.55
N SER A 71 6.39 9.46 -13.67
CA SER A 71 7.55 10.02 -12.97
C SER A 71 7.24 10.46 -11.55
N CYS A 72 8.32 10.65 -10.77
CA CYS A 72 8.26 11.33 -9.48
C CYS A 72 7.77 12.79 -9.60
N GLU A 73 7.97 13.44 -10.75
CA GLU A 73 7.44 14.78 -11.05
C GLU A 73 5.90 14.78 -11.04
N ASP A 74 5.27 13.78 -11.66
CA ASP A 74 3.81 13.69 -11.74
C ASP A 74 3.19 13.47 -10.34
N LEU A 75 3.87 12.69 -9.50
CA LEU A 75 3.48 12.54 -8.09
C LEU A 75 3.62 13.85 -7.31
N SER A 76 4.70 14.60 -7.55
CA SER A 76 4.93 15.90 -6.90
C SER A 76 3.87 16.93 -7.28
N GLN A 77 3.45 16.98 -8.55
CA GLN A 77 2.38 17.86 -9.02
C GLN A 77 1.01 17.53 -8.39
N LEU A 78 0.80 16.28 -7.99
CA LEU A 78 -0.38 15.85 -7.24
C LEU A 78 -0.26 16.11 -5.73
N GLY A 79 0.79 16.82 -5.29
CA GLY A 79 1.03 17.18 -3.89
C GLY A 79 1.65 16.06 -3.07
N PHE A 80 2.18 15.03 -3.72
CA PHE A 80 2.80 13.89 -3.06
C PHE A 80 4.30 14.12 -2.88
N SER A 81 4.75 14.26 -1.63
CA SER A 81 6.19 14.44 -1.31
C SER A 81 6.72 13.26 -0.50
N SER A 82 7.71 12.56 -1.04
CA SER A 82 8.51 11.56 -0.31
C SER A 82 9.79 12.20 0.24
N PRO A 83 10.14 12.03 1.53
CA PRO A 83 11.44 12.47 2.03
C PRO A 83 12.56 11.70 1.32
N SER A 84 13.43 12.42 0.62
CA SER A 84 14.54 11.85 -0.15
C SER A 84 15.88 12.33 0.42
N THR A 85 16.83 11.41 0.60
CA THR A 85 18.22 11.74 0.94
C THR A 85 19.08 11.53 -0.32
N TYR A 86 19.66 12.61 -0.83
CA TYR A 86 20.60 12.56 -1.95
C TYR A 86 22.00 12.24 -1.42
N VAL A 87 22.61 11.19 -1.95
CA VAL A 87 24.00 10.80 -1.66
C VAL A 87 24.82 10.84 -2.96
N THR A 88 26.09 11.22 -2.84
CA THR A 88 27.07 11.27 -3.95
C THR A 88 27.67 9.92 -4.24
#